data_AF-A0A0F9P1F2-F1
#
_entry.id   AF-A0A0F9P1F2-F1
#
_cell.length_a   1.000
_cell.length_b   1.000
_cell.length_c   1.000
_cell.angle_alpha   90.00
_cell.angle_beta   90.00
_cell.angle_gamma   90.00
#
_symmetry.space_group_name_H-M   'P 1'
#
loop_
_entity.id
_entity.type
_entity.pdbx_description
1 polymer ?
#
loop_
_entity_poly.entity_id
_entity_poly.type
_entity_poly.pdbx_seq_one_letter_code
_entity_poly.pdbx_strand_id
1 'polypeptide(L)'
;MKTTVVHCKKDEYDVSIARPSMYGNPFKIGPDGTRTDVCDKHMEWLENPEEVIIEVNGVKYSNEAVRENVHKLKGLRIACWCAPKRCHGNNLVKLLELQTKKQFVELD
;
A
#
# COMPACT_ATOMS: atom_id res chain seq x y z
N MET A 1 7.79 -16.37 -4.40
CA MET A 1 6.56 -16.04 -5.15
C MET A 1 6.37 -14.53 -5.17
N LYS A 2 5.82 -13.97 -6.26
CA LYS A 2 5.64 -12.52 -6.45
C LYS A 2 4.28 -12.07 -5.89
N THR A 3 4.27 -10.99 -5.11
CA THR A 3 3.03 -10.32 -4.69
C THR A 3 2.35 -9.64 -5.87
N THR A 4 1.04 -9.81 -6.03
CA THR A 4 0.27 -9.26 -7.15
C THR A 4 -0.92 -8.45 -6.67
N VAL A 5 -1.29 -7.40 -7.43
CA VAL A 5 -2.44 -6.55 -7.12
C VAL A 5 -3.60 -6.93 -8.03
N VAL A 6 -4.75 -7.27 -7.45
CA VAL A 6 -5.92 -7.77 -8.17
C VAL A 6 -7.20 -7.00 -7.82
N HIS A 7 -8.26 -7.13 -8.62
CA HIS A 7 -9.52 -6.46 -8.34
C HIS A 7 -10.40 -7.29 -7.41
N CYS A 8 -10.82 -6.71 -6.28
CA CYS A 8 -11.50 -7.41 -5.18
C CYS A 8 -12.83 -8.12 -5.52
N LYS A 9 -13.50 -7.75 -6.62
CA LYS A 9 -14.74 -8.42 -7.07
C LYS A 9 -14.60 -9.25 -8.35
N LYS A 10 -13.44 -9.22 -9.00
CA LYS A 10 -13.25 -9.88 -10.31
C LYS A 10 -12.26 -11.03 -10.25
N ASP A 11 -11.40 -11.01 -9.25
CA ASP A 11 -10.33 -11.97 -9.08
C ASP A 11 -10.39 -12.58 -7.68
N GLU A 12 -9.88 -13.79 -7.55
CA GLU A 12 -9.56 -14.36 -6.25
C GLU A 12 -8.37 -13.62 -5.60
N TYR A 13 -8.40 -13.52 -4.27
CA TYR A 13 -7.37 -12.83 -3.51
C TYR A 13 -7.19 -13.45 -2.13
N ASP A 14 -6.04 -13.17 -1.52
CA ASP A 14 -5.68 -13.71 -0.21
C ASP A 14 -5.89 -12.64 0.88
N VAL A 15 -5.60 -11.36 0.57
CA VAL A 15 -5.75 -10.24 1.51
C VAL A 15 -6.39 -9.04 0.82
N SER A 16 -7.38 -8.41 1.45
CA SER A 16 -7.90 -7.11 1.01
C SER A 16 -7.05 -5.96 1.57
N ILE A 17 -6.63 -5.05 0.71
CA ILE A 17 -5.90 -3.82 1.06
C ILE A 17 -6.76 -2.56 0.88
N ALA A 18 -8.07 -2.75 0.63
CA ALA A 18 -9.00 -1.63 0.55
C ALA A 18 -9.21 -1.00 1.93
N ARG A 19 -9.67 0.27 1.96
CA ARG A 19 -10.11 0.89 3.22
C ARG A 19 -11.30 0.10 3.81
N PRO A 20 -11.38 -0.10 5.14
CA PRO A 20 -10.55 0.51 6.17
C PRO A 20 -9.35 -0.36 6.65
N SER A 21 -8.81 -1.27 5.83
CA SER A 21 -7.62 -2.04 6.22
C SER A 21 -6.42 -1.15 6.56
N MET A 22 -5.49 -1.63 7.38
CA MET A 22 -4.25 -0.90 7.70
C MET A 22 -3.41 -0.52 6.47
N TYR A 23 -3.57 -1.27 5.37
CA TYR A 23 -2.87 -1.05 4.11
C TYR A 23 -3.63 -0.11 3.15
N GLY A 24 -4.75 0.47 3.59
CA GLY A 24 -5.56 1.37 2.78
C GLY A 24 -4.84 2.69 2.52
N ASN A 25 -5.03 3.25 1.31
CA ASN A 25 -4.58 4.60 1.02
C ASN A 25 -5.43 5.62 1.83
N PRO A 26 -4.86 6.47 2.69
CA PRO A 26 -5.63 7.48 3.41
C PRO A 26 -6.16 8.58 2.47
N PHE A 27 -5.53 8.81 1.32
CA PHE A 27 -5.94 9.81 0.33
C PHE A 27 -7.10 9.30 -0.55
N LYS A 28 -8.08 10.16 -0.81
CA LYS A 28 -9.33 9.88 -1.56
C LYS A 28 -9.34 10.62 -2.90
N ILE A 29 -9.64 9.87 -3.97
CA ILE A 29 -9.90 10.46 -5.30
C ILE A 29 -11.09 11.42 -5.19
N GLY A 30 -10.95 12.61 -5.77
CA GLY A 30 -11.87 13.73 -5.60
C GLY A 30 -11.33 14.69 -4.53
N PRO A 31 -11.60 14.47 -3.24
CA PRO A 31 -11.17 15.39 -2.17
C PRO A 31 -9.66 15.67 -2.13
N ASP A 32 -8.84 14.64 -2.35
CA ASP A 32 -7.38 14.74 -2.26
C ASP A 32 -6.68 14.77 -3.63
N GLY A 33 -7.46 14.83 -4.72
CA GLY A 33 -6.95 14.95 -6.09
C GLY A 33 -7.38 13.81 -7.02
N THR A 34 -6.68 13.70 -8.15
CA THR A 34 -6.86 12.64 -9.13
C THR A 34 -6.28 11.31 -8.62
N ARG A 35 -6.51 10.22 -9.37
CA ARG A 35 -5.91 8.91 -9.06
C ARG A 35 -4.40 8.93 -9.04
N THR A 36 -3.80 9.72 -9.92
CA THR A 36 -2.36 9.92 -9.97
C THR A 36 -1.92 10.58 -8.66
N ASP A 37 -2.49 11.74 -8.34
CA ASP A 37 -2.15 12.51 -7.14
C ASP A 37 -2.27 11.69 -5.86
N VAL A 38 -3.36 10.95 -5.66
CA VAL A 38 -3.53 10.16 -4.43
C VAL A 38 -2.60 8.95 -4.35
N CYS A 39 -2.14 8.41 -5.49
CA CYS A 39 -1.13 7.35 -5.49
C CYS A 39 0.27 7.91 -5.26
N ASP A 40 0.57 9.10 -5.76
CA ASP A 40 1.83 9.81 -5.50
C ASP A 40 1.94 10.18 -4.02
N LYS A 41 0.93 10.89 -3.48
CA LYS A 41 0.85 11.22 -2.04
C LYS A 41 0.96 9.98 -1.15
N HIS A 42 0.37 8.86 -1.54
CA HIS A 42 0.48 7.61 -0.79
C HIS A 42 1.90 7.05 -0.80
N MET A 43 2.63 7.13 -1.92
CA MET A 43 4.03 6.69 -1.94
C MET A 43 4.90 7.61 -1.08
N GLU A 44 4.74 8.93 -1.22
CA GLU A 44 5.45 9.92 -0.40
C GLU A 44 5.21 9.69 1.11
N TRP A 45 3.96 9.42 1.50
CA TRP A 45 3.58 9.10 2.87
C TRP A 45 4.24 7.79 3.36
N LEU A 46 4.30 6.75 2.53
CA LEU A 46 4.98 5.49 2.87
C LEU A 46 6.50 5.65 3.00
N GLU A 47 7.11 6.47 2.16
CA GLU A 47 8.57 6.72 2.14
C GLU A 47 9.04 7.67 3.24
N ASN A 48 8.13 8.46 3.83
CA ASN A 48 8.47 9.31 4.96
C ASN A 48 9.04 8.47 6.12
N PRO A 49 10.28 8.72 6.58
CA PRO A 49 10.91 7.92 7.63
C PRO A 49 10.24 8.07 9.00
N GLU A 50 9.58 9.19 9.27
CA GLU A 50 8.86 9.42 10.53
C GLU A 50 7.48 8.77 10.51
N GLU A 51 6.91 8.51 11.70
CA GLU A 51 5.51 8.11 11.81
C GLU A 51 4.60 9.29 11.46
N VAL A 52 3.77 9.10 10.44
CA VAL A 52 2.72 10.02 10.04
C VAL A 52 1.39 9.29 10.10
N ILE A 53 0.53 9.76 11.01
CA ILE A 53 -0.82 9.23 11.18
C ILE A 53 -1.82 10.13 10.45
N ILE A 54 -2.63 9.54 9.56
CA ILE A 54 -3.73 10.24 8.89
C ILE A 54 -5.05 9.59 9.31
N GLU A 55 -5.99 10.39 9.80
CA GLU A 55 -7.32 9.92 10.17
C GLU A 55 -8.36 10.23 9.09
N VAL A 56 -9.13 9.21 8.71
CA VAL A 56 -10.13 9.31 7.66
C VAL A 56 -11.38 8.55 8.09
N ASN A 57 -12.50 9.27 8.26
CA ASN A 57 -13.78 8.70 8.70
C ASN A 57 -13.63 7.88 10.00
N GLY A 58 -12.82 8.35 10.96
CA GLY A 58 -12.57 7.67 12.23
C GLY A 58 -11.59 6.49 12.16
N VAL A 59 -10.96 6.25 11.01
CA VAL A 59 -9.92 5.22 10.84
C VAL A 59 -8.56 5.89 10.73
N LYS A 60 -7.63 5.50 11.59
CA LYS A 60 -6.24 5.99 11.57
C LYS A 60 -5.36 5.07 10.73
N TYR A 61 -4.59 5.65 9.82
CA TYR A 61 -3.59 4.97 9.01
C TYR A 61 -2.22 5.47 9.46
N SER A 62 -1.31 4.57 9.82
CA SER A 62 0.08 4.87 10.19
C SER A 62 1.01 4.30 9.11
N ASN A 63 1.90 5.14 8.57
CA ASN A 63 2.87 4.71 7.55
C ASN A 63 3.91 3.76 8.17
N GLU A 64 4.30 3.99 9.41
CA GLU A 64 5.20 3.12 10.18
C GLU A 64 4.59 1.73 10.32
N ALA A 65 3.33 1.63 10.77
CA ALA A 65 2.65 0.36 10.88
C ALA A 65 2.59 -0.39 9.54
N VAL A 66 2.40 0.32 8.42
CA VAL A 66 2.49 -0.29 7.08
C VAL A 66 3.90 -0.77 6.78
N ARG A 67 4.93 0.06 6.98
CA ARG A 67 6.34 -0.31 6.76
C ARG A 67 6.75 -1.53 7.57
N GLU A 68 6.34 -1.61 8.83
CA GLU A 68 6.66 -2.74 9.70
C GLU A 68 5.98 -4.05 9.25
N ASN A 69 4.82 -3.98 8.61
CA ASN A 69 4.00 -5.15 8.31
C ASN A 69 3.93 -5.54 6.84
N VAL A 70 4.44 -4.71 5.92
CA VAL A 70 4.34 -4.95 4.47
C VAL A 70 4.99 -6.28 4.03
N HIS A 71 6.00 -6.77 4.77
CA HIS A 71 6.62 -8.08 4.55
C HIS A 71 5.62 -9.25 4.60
N LYS A 72 4.52 -9.11 5.35
CA LYS A 72 3.44 -10.10 5.44
C LYS A 72 2.66 -10.26 4.14
N LEU A 73 2.77 -9.31 3.21
CA LEU A 73 2.13 -9.37 1.89
C LEU A 73 2.95 -10.15 0.87
N LYS A 74 4.15 -10.64 1.23
CA LYS A 74 5.06 -11.32 0.30
C LYS A 74 4.43 -12.59 -0.28
N GLY A 75 4.33 -12.64 -1.61
CA GLY A 75 3.77 -13.77 -2.34
C GLY A 75 2.24 -13.83 -2.38
N LEU A 76 1.53 -12.88 -1.76
CA LEU A 76 0.07 -12.84 -1.73
C LEU A 76 -0.54 -12.10 -2.92
N ARG A 77 -1.78 -12.44 -3.25
CA ARG A 77 -2.69 -11.66 -4.10
C ARG A 77 -3.42 -10.65 -3.23
N ILE A 78 -3.06 -9.37 -3.37
CA ILE A 78 -3.62 -8.27 -2.59
C ILE A 78 -4.70 -7.54 -3.39
N ALA A 79 -5.90 -7.44 -2.81
CA ALA A 79 -7.09 -6.96 -3.51
C ALA A 79 -7.42 -5.49 -3.23
N CYS A 80 -7.70 -4.73 -4.29
CA CYS A 80 -8.22 -3.37 -4.23
C CYS A 80 -9.29 -3.14 -5.32
N TRP A 81 -10.23 -2.23 -5.05
CA TRP A 81 -11.23 -1.79 -6.04
C TRP A 81 -10.65 -1.04 -7.24
N CYS A 82 -9.45 -0.46 -7.12
CA CYS A 82 -8.88 0.35 -8.19
C CYS A 82 -8.16 -0.47 -9.27
N ALA A 83 -7.70 -1.68 -8.95
CA ALA A 83 -7.00 -2.54 -9.90
C ALA A 83 -7.91 -2.89 -11.10
N PRO A 84 -7.40 -3.04 -12.33
CA PRO A 84 -5.99 -2.98 -12.73
C PRO A 84 -5.50 -1.56 -13.10
N LYS A 85 -6.32 -0.51 -12.89
CA LYS A 85 -5.83 0.87 -13.06
C LYS A 85 -4.78 1.16 -11.98
N ARG A 86 -4.03 2.26 -12.15
CA ARG A 86 -3.06 2.74 -11.14
C ARG A 86 -3.66 2.68 -9.74
N CYS A 87 -3.03 1.92 -8.85
CA CYS A 87 -3.59 1.53 -7.56
C CYS A 87 -2.52 1.67 -6.46
N HIS A 88 -2.97 2.01 -5.25
CA HIS A 88 -2.09 2.10 -4.08
C HIS A 88 -1.44 0.77 -3.72
N GLY A 89 -2.05 -0.37 -4.10
CA GLY A 89 -1.45 -1.69 -3.96
C GLY A 89 -0.11 -1.83 -4.70
N ASN A 90 0.08 -1.09 -5.80
CA ASN A 90 1.37 -1.07 -6.49
C ASN A 90 2.47 -0.43 -5.63
N ASN A 91 2.13 0.57 -4.82
CA ASN A 91 3.07 1.19 -3.88
C ASN A 91 3.45 0.23 -2.76
N LEU A 92 2.53 -0.61 -2.27
CA LEU A 92 2.83 -1.64 -1.27
C LEU A 92 3.81 -2.69 -1.81
N VAL A 93 3.60 -3.12 -3.06
CA VAL A 93 4.55 -4.01 -3.76
C VAL A 93 5.91 -3.33 -3.92
N LYS A 94 5.94 -2.06 -4.32
CA LYS A 94 7.17 -1.27 -4.42
C LYS A 94 7.90 -1.16 -3.08
N LEU A 95 7.19 -0.86 -2.00
CA LEU A 95 7.74 -0.78 -0.65
C LEU A 95 8.34 -2.13 -0.20
N LEU A 96 7.63 -3.23 -0.46
CA LEU A 96 8.12 -4.59 -0.18
C LEU A 96 9.42 -4.89 -0.94
N GLU A 97 9.50 -4.53 -2.22
CA GLU A 97 10.70 -4.69 -3.05
C GLU A 97 11.87 -3.85 -2.52
N LEU A 98 11.62 -2.60 -2.13
CA LEU A 98 12.64 -1.72 -1.56
C LEU A 98 13.19 -2.26 -0.23
N GLN A 99 12.34 -2.73 0.68
CA GLN A 99 12.77 -3.34 1.94
C GLN A 99 13.57 -4.62 1.71
N THR A 100 13.12 -5.46 0.78
CA THR A 100 13.84 -6.69 0.40
C THR A 100 15.24 -6.36 -0.12
N LYS A 101 15.39 -5.33 -0.96
CA LYS A 101 16.70 -4.91 -1.49
C LYS A 101 17.62 -4.36 -0.41
N LYS A 102 17.12 -3.54 0.53
CA LYS A 102 17.92 -3.03 1.65
C LYS A 102 18.51 -4.16 2.49
N GLN A 103 17.71 -5.18 2.79
CA GLN A 103 18.17 -6.36 3.54
C GLN A 103 19.31 -7.10 2.84
N PHE A 104 19.35 -7.14 1.51
CA PHE A 104 20.47 -7.76 0.79
C PHE A 104 21.73 -6.90 0.82
N VAL A 105 21.60 -5.57 0.70
CA VAL A 105 22.76 -4.65 0.71
C VAL A 105 23.42 -4.55 2.10
N GLU A 106 22.67 -4.73 3.18
CA GLU A 106 23.21 -4.69 4.56
C GLU A 106 23.92 -6.00 4.98
N LEU A 107 23.85 -7.05 4.16
CA LEU A 107 24.47 -8.36 4.43
C LEU A 107 25.76 -8.60 3.62
N ASP A 108 26.12 -7.68 2.73
CA ASP A 108 27.37 -7.67 1.95
C ASP A 108 28.41 -6.72 2.60
#